data_AF-A0A4P9CA26-F1
#
_entry.id   AF-A0A4P9CA26-F1
#
_cell.length_a   1.000
_cell.length_b   1.000
_cell.length_c   1.000
_cell.angle_alpha   90.00
_cell.angle_beta   90.00
_cell.angle_gamma   90.00
#
_symmetry.space_group_name_H-M   'P 1'
#
loop_
_entity.id
_entity.type
_entity.pdbx_description
1 polymer ?
#
loop_
_entity_poly.entity_id
_entity_poly.type
_entity_poly.pdbx_seq_one_letter_code
_entity_poly.pdbx_strand_id
1 'polypeptide(L)'
;MKVAKNVKVLVKCLKFISYVFFIFGIICLLSYAISVKISPDDAPKFFGYKPYVILTNSMVPTLPVGSLVIDHAIDEDDPIPENTPITFKAELQGQEVFVTHYFRYIDTSDGYERYMTQGEGYQEGQYDEFEIHREDIVGTYAFHIPYLGRVALFLQSPAALTMFLLWGFILMMEHMVKKWLSYKYPEDEEDLMKPKHRVKARGIKPPKGRYLRGETPRHRPPSAPPLKRPSMDEIKG
;
A
#
# COMPACT_ATOMS: atom_id res chain seq x y z
N MET A 1 -13.57 30.60 6.16
CA MET A 1 -13.25 29.78 7.35
C MET A 1 -13.68 28.30 7.25
N LYS A 2 -14.88 27.97 6.73
CA LYS A 2 -15.33 26.57 6.54
C LYS A 2 -14.43 25.73 5.59
N VAL A 3 -13.96 26.32 4.49
CA VAL A 3 -13.13 25.61 3.49
C VAL A 3 -11.81 25.09 4.09
N ALA A 4 -11.08 25.91 4.85
CA ALA A 4 -9.81 25.49 5.48
C ALA A 4 -10.00 24.39 6.54
N LYS A 5 -11.14 24.36 7.24
CA LYS A 5 -11.46 23.31 8.22
C LYS A 5 -11.73 21.97 7.53
N ASN A 6 -12.46 22.00 6.40
CA ASN A 6 -12.75 20.80 5.60
C ASN A 6 -11.46 20.22 4.98
N VAL A 7 -10.53 21.06 4.53
CA VAL A 7 -9.23 20.61 4.01
C VAL A 7 -8.39 19.92 5.09
N LYS A 8 -8.34 20.45 6.32
CA LYS A 8 -7.60 19.82 7.43
C LYS A 8 -8.19 18.46 7.83
N VAL A 9 -9.53 18.33 7.82
CA VAL A 9 -10.20 17.05 8.10
C VAL A 9 -9.91 16.04 7.00
N LEU A 10 -9.99 16.45 5.73
CA LEU A 10 -9.70 15.60 4.58
C LEU A 10 -8.27 15.04 4.65
N VAL A 11 -7.27 15.88 4.90
CA VAL A 11 -5.86 15.45 5.01
C VAL A 11 -5.65 14.48 6.17
N LYS A 12 -6.35 14.64 7.30
CA LYS A 12 -6.30 13.69 8.41
C LYS A 12 -6.88 12.33 8.03
N CYS A 13 -8.03 12.32 7.32
CA CYS A 13 -8.64 11.08 6.84
C CYS A 13 -7.75 10.35 5.83
N LEU A 14 -7.17 11.05 4.85
CA LEU A 14 -6.23 10.46 3.88
C LEU A 14 -5.01 9.82 4.57
N LYS A 15 -4.47 10.46 5.60
CA LYS A 15 -3.36 9.91 6.39
C LYS A 15 -3.78 8.68 7.17
N PHE A 16 -4.93 8.71 7.81
CA PHE A 16 -5.47 7.54 8.52
C PHE A 16 -5.63 6.35 7.57
N ILE A 17 -6.23 6.59 6.40
CA ILE A 17 -6.38 5.58 5.36
C ILE A 17 -5.02 5.03 4.93
N SER A 18 -4.04 5.91 4.66
CA SER A 18 -2.67 5.49 4.31
C SER A 18 -2.00 4.64 5.39
N TYR A 19 -2.17 4.97 6.67
CA TYR A 19 -1.64 4.16 7.78
C TYR A 19 -2.30 2.78 7.86
N VAL A 20 -3.63 2.72 7.69
CA VAL A 20 -4.37 1.45 7.67
C VAL A 20 -3.88 0.56 6.52
N PHE A 21 -3.72 1.12 5.32
CA PHE A 21 -3.17 0.39 4.17
C PHE A 21 -1.73 -0.09 4.41
N PHE A 22 -0.89 0.72 5.03
CA PHE A 22 0.50 0.34 5.34
C PHE A 22 0.55 -0.82 6.34
N ILE A 23 -0.23 -0.78 7.42
CA ILE A 23 -0.32 -1.86 8.41
C ILE A 23 -0.89 -3.13 7.76
N PHE A 24 -1.95 -3.00 6.97
CA PHE A 24 -2.53 -4.13 6.23
C PHE A 24 -1.52 -4.78 5.28
N GLY A 25 -0.73 -3.98 4.57
CA GLY A 25 0.35 -4.46 3.70
C GLY A 25 1.42 -5.26 4.46
N ILE A 26 1.82 -4.79 5.65
CA ILE A 26 2.77 -5.52 6.52
C ILE A 26 2.17 -6.85 6.98
N ILE A 27 0.90 -6.86 7.38
CA ILE A 27 0.21 -8.10 7.80
C ILE A 27 0.17 -9.10 6.63
N CYS A 28 -0.17 -8.65 5.42
CA CYS A 28 -0.18 -9.50 4.23
C CYS A 28 1.21 -10.07 3.95
N LEU A 29 2.26 -9.24 4.00
CA LEU A 29 3.65 -9.66 3.79
C LEU A 29 4.09 -10.72 4.81
N LEU A 30 3.78 -10.50 6.10
CA LEU A 30 4.07 -11.46 7.16
C LEU A 30 3.30 -12.77 6.98
N SER A 31 2.01 -12.69 6.64
CA SER A 31 1.19 -13.88 6.39
C SER A 31 1.70 -14.70 5.20
N TYR A 32 2.16 -14.03 4.14
CA TYR A 32 2.79 -14.66 2.98
C TYR A 32 4.12 -15.33 3.36
N ALA A 33 5.00 -14.62 4.08
CA ALA A 33 6.28 -15.16 4.53
C ALA A 33 6.11 -16.39 5.43
N ILE A 34 5.08 -16.41 6.27
CA ILE A 34 4.71 -17.57 7.09
C ILE A 34 4.22 -18.71 6.20
N SER A 35 3.35 -18.44 5.23
CA SER A 35 2.79 -19.44 4.32
C SER A 35 3.87 -20.16 3.51
N VAL A 36 4.82 -19.41 2.93
CA VAL A 36 5.96 -19.97 2.17
C VAL A 36 6.84 -20.87 3.05
N LYS A 37 6.97 -20.56 4.36
CA LYS A 37 7.80 -21.34 5.28
C LYS A 37 7.13 -22.64 5.74
N ILE A 38 5.80 -22.71 5.72
CA ILE A 38 5.04 -23.89 6.14
C ILE A 38 4.86 -24.87 4.98
N SER A 39 4.70 -24.37 3.76
CA SER A 39 4.50 -25.20 2.56
C SER A 39 5.27 -24.60 1.39
N PRO A 40 6.56 -24.97 1.20
CA PRO A 40 7.37 -24.44 0.10
C PRO A 40 6.92 -24.96 -1.28
N ASP A 41 6.37 -26.18 -1.34
CA ASP A 41 6.09 -26.88 -2.61
C ASP A 41 4.63 -26.81 -3.08
N ASP A 42 3.78 -26.16 -2.29
CA ASP A 42 2.34 -26.06 -2.54
C ASP A 42 1.91 -24.60 -2.43
N ALA A 43 1.26 -24.07 -3.48
CA ALA A 43 0.59 -22.78 -3.42
C ALA A 43 -0.33 -22.75 -2.18
N PRO A 44 -0.41 -21.63 -1.44
CA PRO A 44 -1.18 -21.56 -0.20
C PRO A 44 -2.62 -21.98 -0.45
N LYS A 45 -3.02 -23.11 0.13
CA LYS A 45 -4.36 -23.70 -0.01
C LYS A 45 -5.36 -22.79 0.71
N PHE A 46 -5.95 -21.84 -0.01
CA PHE A 46 -7.06 -21.05 0.50
C PHE A 46 -8.34 -21.82 0.21
N PHE A 47 -8.90 -22.51 1.21
CA PHE A 47 -10.23 -23.14 1.11
C PHE A 47 -10.40 -24.06 -0.14
N GLY A 48 -9.37 -24.86 -0.47
CA GLY A 48 -9.43 -25.75 -1.65
C GLY A 48 -9.19 -25.07 -2.99
N TYR A 49 -8.77 -23.80 -3.00
CA TYR A 49 -8.36 -23.09 -4.21
C TYR A 49 -6.87 -22.75 -4.20
N LYS A 50 -6.25 -22.85 -5.37
CA LYS A 50 -4.83 -22.55 -5.58
C LYS A 50 -4.69 -21.45 -6.64
N PRO A 51 -4.09 -20.29 -6.29
CA PRO A 51 -3.85 -19.23 -7.25
C PRO A 51 -2.54 -19.46 -8.04
N TYR A 52 -2.62 -19.33 -9.36
CA TYR A 52 -1.48 -19.39 -10.29
C TYR A 52 -1.45 -18.15 -11.20
N VAL A 53 -0.26 -17.78 -11.65
CA VAL A 53 -0.09 -16.68 -12.61
C VAL A 53 0.33 -17.25 -13.96
N ILE A 54 -0.41 -16.91 -15.01
CA ILE A 54 -0.08 -17.35 -16.37
C ILE A 54 1.12 -16.55 -16.90
N LEU A 55 2.21 -17.26 -17.16
CA LEU A 55 3.48 -16.67 -17.61
C LEU A 55 3.69 -16.78 -19.13
N THR A 56 3.10 -17.78 -19.76
CA THR A 56 3.33 -18.13 -21.17
C THR A 56 2.08 -17.88 -22.03
N ASN A 57 2.28 -17.71 -23.34
CA ASN A 57 1.20 -17.47 -24.29
C ASN A 57 0.50 -18.76 -24.78
N SER A 58 0.69 -19.91 -24.11
CA SER A 58 0.16 -21.19 -24.62
C SER A 58 -1.36 -21.28 -24.56
N MET A 59 -1.99 -20.56 -23.64
CA MET A 59 -3.44 -20.54 -23.43
C MET A 59 -4.14 -19.28 -23.98
N VAL A 60 -3.51 -18.56 -24.91
CA VAL A 60 -4.09 -17.35 -25.52
C VAL A 60 -5.02 -17.76 -26.68
N PRO A 61 -6.20 -17.12 -26.85
CA PRO A 61 -6.71 -15.94 -26.13
C PRO A 61 -7.47 -16.18 -24.82
N THR A 62 -7.85 -17.42 -24.47
CA THR A 62 -8.73 -17.68 -23.32
C THR A 62 -8.13 -17.26 -21.98
N LEU A 63 -6.84 -17.52 -21.76
CA LEU A 63 -6.07 -17.11 -20.59
C LEU A 63 -4.91 -16.20 -21.01
N PRO A 64 -5.11 -14.88 -20.97
CA PRO A 64 -4.07 -13.92 -21.31
C PRO A 64 -2.87 -13.95 -20.36
N VAL A 65 -1.67 -13.68 -20.86
CA VAL A 65 -0.45 -13.60 -20.03
C VAL A 65 -0.55 -12.50 -18.96
N GLY A 66 -0.21 -12.89 -17.73
CA GLY A 66 -0.29 -12.07 -16.54
C GLY A 66 -1.68 -12.04 -15.91
N SER A 67 -2.58 -12.95 -16.30
CA SER A 67 -3.82 -13.21 -15.57
C SER A 67 -3.54 -14.02 -14.30
N LEU A 68 -4.32 -13.77 -13.26
CA LEU A 68 -4.36 -14.63 -12.08
C LEU A 68 -5.43 -15.69 -12.33
N VAL A 69 -5.04 -16.94 -12.40
CA VAL A 69 -5.92 -18.09 -12.51
C VAL A 69 -6.12 -18.69 -11.12
N ILE A 70 -7.36 -19.05 -10.81
CA ILE A 70 -7.71 -19.74 -9.59
C ILE A 70 -8.20 -21.14 -9.97
N ASP A 71 -7.47 -22.13 -9.51
CA ASP A 71 -7.81 -23.53 -9.73
C ASP A 71 -8.49 -24.11 -8.49
N HIS A 72 -9.46 -24.98 -8.72
CA HIS A 72 -10.02 -25.84 -7.68
C HIS A 72 -9.10 -27.05 -7.50
N ALA A 73 -8.66 -27.28 -6.27
CA ALA A 73 -7.94 -28.50 -5.93
C ALA A 73 -8.89 -29.69 -6.10
N ILE A 74 -8.40 -30.71 -6.81
CA ILE A 74 -9.14 -31.96 -7.06
C ILE A 74 -8.43 -33.09 -6.34
N ASP A 75 -9.19 -34.09 -5.90
CA ASP A 75 -8.63 -35.31 -5.32
C ASP A 75 -8.33 -36.34 -6.43
N GLU A 76 -7.51 -37.35 -6.16
CA GLU A 76 -7.06 -38.32 -7.17
C GLU A 76 -8.21 -39.06 -7.88
N ASP A 77 -9.36 -39.21 -7.23
CA ASP A 77 -10.53 -39.93 -7.79
C ASP A 77 -11.47 -39.03 -8.63
N ASP A 78 -11.24 -37.72 -8.66
CA ASP A 78 -12.17 -36.80 -9.33
C ASP A 78 -12.06 -36.87 -10.87
N PRO A 79 -13.15 -37.14 -11.61
CA PRO A 79 -13.10 -37.18 -13.06
C PRO A 79 -12.81 -35.79 -13.65
N ILE A 80 -11.86 -35.71 -14.58
CA ILE A 80 -11.59 -34.49 -15.35
C ILE A 80 -12.36 -34.57 -16.67
N PRO A 81 -13.27 -33.63 -16.96
CA PRO A 81 -13.93 -33.57 -18.27
C PRO A 81 -12.93 -33.21 -19.37
N GLU A 82 -13.07 -33.85 -20.53
CA GLU A 82 -12.32 -33.48 -21.74
C GLU A 82 -12.49 -31.99 -22.07
N ASN A 83 -11.43 -31.36 -22.59
CA ASN A 83 -11.34 -29.94 -22.92
C ASN A 83 -11.43 -28.99 -21.71
N THR A 84 -11.13 -29.47 -20.50
CA THR A 84 -11.00 -28.62 -19.31
C THR A 84 -9.56 -28.13 -19.16
N PRO A 85 -9.31 -26.84 -18.89
CA PRO A 85 -7.97 -26.39 -18.51
C PRO A 85 -7.58 -26.96 -17.14
N ILE A 86 -6.41 -27.58 -17.08
CA ILE A 86 -5.84 -28.15 -15.86
C ILE A 86 -4.46 -27.59 -15.63
N THR A 87 -4.10 -27.43 -14.36
CA THR A 87 -2.73 -27.07 -13.95
C THR A 87 -2.05 -28.30 -13.38
N PHE A 88 -0.89 -28.63 -13.92
CA PHE A 88 -0.09 -29.79 -13.52
C PHE A 88 1.37 -29.41 -13.32
N LYS A 89 2.08 -30.25 -12.56
CA LYS A 89 3.53 -30.18 -12.41
C LYS A 89 4.18 -30.88 -13.60
N ALA A 90 5.16 -30.23 -14.21
CA ALA A 90 5.94 -30.78 -15.29
C ALA A 90 7.42 -30.52 -15.02
N GLU A 91 8.29 -31.45 -15.45
CA GLU A 91 9.73 -31.24 -15.36
C GLU A 91 10.23 -30.59 -16.65
N LEU A 92 10.72 -29.35 -16.55
CA LEU A 92 11.39 -28.65 -17.64
C LEU A 92 12.86 -28.46 -17.27
N GLN A 93 13.76 -29.04 -18.06
CA GLN A 93 15.21 -28.85 -17.90
C GLN A 93 15.72 -29.17 -16.48
N GLY A 94 15.16 -30.18 -15.82
CA GLY A 94 15.53 -30.58 -14.46
C GLY A 94 14.93 -29.72 -13.36
N GLN A 95 13.93 -28.89 -13.67
CA GLN A 95 13.18 -28.09 -12.70
C GLN A 95 11.69 -28.39 -12.79
N GLU A 96 11.07 -28.60 -11.64
CA GLU A 96 9.61 -28.67 -11.55
C GLU A 96 9.00 -27.29 -11.84
N VAL A 97 8.11 -27.24 -12.82
CA VAL A 97 7.35 -26.05 -13.20
C VAL A 97 5.87 -26.38 -13.24
N PHE A 98 5.02 -25.38 -12.96
CA PHE A 98 3.58 -25.52 -13.12
C PHE A 98 3.17 -25.07 -14.53
N VAL A 99 2.42 -25.92 -15.23
CA VAL A 99 1.93 -25.68 -16.59
C VAL A 99 0.41 -25.81 -16.60
N THR A 100 -0.28 -24.90 -17.28
CA THR A 100 -1.74 -24.92 -17.41
C THR A 100 -2.11 -25.13 -18.87
N HIS A 101 -2.70 -26.28 -19.24
CA HIS A 101 -3.14 -26.62 -20.60
C HIS A 101 -4.50 -27.33 -20.59
N TYR A 102 -5.12 -27.50 -21.76
CA TYR A 102 -6.36 -28.27 -21.86
C TYR A 102 -6.09 -29.76 -21.76
N PHE A 103 -6.86 -30.44 -20.92
CA PHE A 103 -6.92 -31.89 -20.90
C PHE A 103 -7.63 -32.42 -22.15
N ARG A 104 -7.08 -33.47 -22.78
CA ARG A 104 -7.65 -34.10 -23.98
C ARG A 104 -8.12 -35.51 -23.70
N TYR A 105 -7.21 -36.43 -23.39
CA TYR A 105 -7.55 -37.81 -23.12
C TYR A 105 -6.51 -38.49 -22.24
N ILE A 106 -6.83 -39.70 -21.77
CA ILE A 106 -5.91 -40.57 -21.07
C ILE A 106 -5.42 -41.62 -22.07
N ASP A 107 -4.11 -41.69 -22.25
CA ASP A 107 -3.47 -42.75 -23.03
C ASP A 107 -3.08 -43.90 -22.10
N THR A 108 -3.45 -45.12 -22.48
CA THR A 108 -3.16 -46.34 -21.73
C THR A 108 -2.44 -47.39 -22.59
N SER A 109 -1.88 -47.00 -23.75
CA SER A 109 -1.26 -47.93 -24.70
C SER A 109 -0.12 -48.74 -24.10
N ASP A 110 0.65 -48.12 -23.19
CA ASP A 110 1.90 -48.66 -22.66
C ASP A 110 1.70 -49.37 -21.30
N GLY A 111 0.45 -49.59 -20.89
CA GLY A 111 0.09 -50.22 -19.61
C GLY A 111 0.11 -49.27 -18.40
N TYR A 112 0.43 -48.00 -18.62
CA TYR A 112 0.36 -46.92 -17.63
C TYR A 112 -0.61 -45.84 -18.13
N GLU A 113 -1.35 -45.22 -17.21
CA GLU A 113 -2.24 -44.11 -17.52
C GLU A 113 -1.44 -42.81 -17.65
N ARG A 114 -1.40 -42.23 -18.85
CA ARG A 114 -0.75 -40.95 -19.13
C ARG A 114 -1.78 -39.92 -19.55
N TYR A 115 -1.74 -38.75 -18.93
CA TYR A 115 -2.67 -37.66 -19.21
C TYR A 115 -2.14 -36.80 -20.37
N MET A 116 -2.87 -36.78 -21.47
CA MET A 116 -2.53 -35.97 -22.64
C MET A 116 -3.11 -34.57 -22.50
N THR A 117 -2.24 -33.58 -22.59
CA THR A 117 -2.61 -32.16 -22.53
C THR A 117 -2.21 -31.43 -23.81
N GLN A 118 -2.85 -30.28 -24.05
CA GLN A 118 -2.59 -29.46 -25.21
C GLN A 118 -2.79 -27.98 -24.90
N GLY A 119 -1.79 -27.16 -25.24
CA GLY A 119 -1.93 -25.70 -25.22
C GLY A 119 -2.90 -25.19 -26.31
N GLU A 120 -3.64 -24.12 -26.02
CA GLU A 120 -4.57 -23.47 -26.97
C GLU A 120 -3.91 -23.04 -28.28
N GLY A 121 -2.66 -22.60 -28.21
CA GLY A 121 -1.89 -22.15 -29.37
C GLY A 121 -1.32 -23.26 -30.25
N TYR A 122 -1.49 -24.53 -29.87
CA TYR A 122 -0.96 -25.67 -30.63
C TYR A 122 -1.89 -26.08 -31.79
N GLN A 123 -1.34 -26.73 -32.81
CA GLN A 123 -2.12 -27.29 -33.90
C GLN A 123 -2.92 -28.51 -33.41
N GLU A 124 -4.11 -28.73 -33.98
CA GLU A 124 -4.94 -29.89 -33.65
C GLU A 124 -4.16 -31.21 -33.84
N GLY A 125 -4.20 -32.09 -32.85
CA GLY A 125 -3.42 -33.34 -32.82
C GLY A 125 -1.96 -33.20 -32.37
N GLN A 126 -1.49 -31.98 -32.10
CA GLN A 126 -0.18 -31.75 -31.49
C GLN A 126 -0.32 -31.68 -29.96
N TYR A 127 -0.03 -32.78 -29.28
CA TYR A 127 -0.10 -32.89 -27.82
C TYR A 127 1.24 -32.56 -27.16
N ASP A 128 1.20 -32.22 -25.88
CA ASP A 128 2.39 -32.07 -25.07
C ASP A 128 3.10 -33.42 -24.87
N GLU A 129 4.44 -33.42 -24.89
CA GLU A 129 5.27 -34.61 -24.69
C GLU A 129 5.60 -34.85 -23.21
N PHE A 130 4.86 -34.23 -22.29
CA PHE A 130 5.07 -34.40 -20.86
C PHE A 130 4.55 -35.76 -20.39
N GLU A 131 5.30 -36.41 -19.51
CA GLU A 131 4.86 -37.58 -18.79
C GLU A 131 4.07 -37.12 -17.56
N ILE A 132 2.75 -36.99 -17.72
CA ILE A 132 1.85 -36.48 -16.68
C ILE A 132 1.03 -37.64 -16.14
N HIS A 133 1.12 -37.85 -14.83
CA HIS A 133 0.28 -38.80 -14.10
C HIS A 133 -0.80 -38.05 -13.33
N ARG A 134 -1.74 -38.82 -12.76
CA ARG A 134 -2.84 -38.26 -11.97
C ARG A 134 -2.34 -37.41 -10.80
N GLU A 135 -1.28 -37.87 -10.13
CA GLU A 135 -0.65 -37.21 -8.98
C GLU A 135 -0.01 -35.85 -9.32
N ASP A 136 0.37 -35.64 -10.58
CA ASP A 136 0.98 -34.39 -11.03
C ASP A 136 -0.07 -33.29 -11.26
N ILE A 137 -1.35 -33.67 -11.38
CA ILE A 137 -2.44 -32.72 -11.61
C ILE A 137 -2.84 -32.07 -10.30
N VAL A 138 -2.68 -30.75 -10.27
CA VAL A 138 -2.82 -29.97 -9.04
C VAL A 138 -4.25 -29.46 -8.85
N GLY A 139 -4.94 -29.19 -9.96
CA GLY A 139 -6.28 -28.64 -9.93
C GLY A 139 -6.86 -28.39 -11.32
N THR A 140 -8.17 -28.14 -11.32
CA THR A 140 -8.94 -27.76 -12.50
C THR A 140 -9.26 -26.28 -12.47
N TYR A 141 -9.27 -25.66 -13.64
CA TYR A 141 -9.60 -24.25 -13.78
C TYR A 141 -10.99 -23.92 -13.24
N ALA A 142 -11.09 -22.94 -12.35
CA ALA A 142 -12.37 -22.39 -11.88
C ALA A 142 -12.67 -21.04 -12.53
N PHE A 143 -11.80 -20.06 -12.34
CA PHE A 143 -11.94 -18.73 -12.94
C PHE A 143 -10.60 -17.99 -13.03
N HIS A 144 -10.54 -16.93 -13.84
CA HIS A 144 -9.38 -16.04 -13.90
C HIS A 144 -9.76 -14.57 -13.76
N ILE A 145 -8.79 -13.78 -13.33
CA ILE A 145 -8.87 -12.32 -13.29
C ILE A 145 -7.74 -11.77 -14.17
N PRO A 146 -8.05 -11.11 -15.30
CA PRO A 146 -7.04 -10.57 -16.19
C PRO A 146 -6.24 -9.47 -15.48
N TYR A 147 -4.95 -9.36 -15.83
CA TYR A 147 -3.98 -8.39 -15.28
C TYR A 147 -3.64 -8.51 -13.79
N LEU A 148 -4.45 -9.19 -12.98
CA LEU A 148 -4.21 -9.32 -11.54
C LEU A 148 -2.93 -10.10 -11.24
N GLY A 149 -2.58 -11.06 -12.09
CA GLY A 149 -1.31 -11.80 -11.98
C GLY A 149 -0.09 -10.88 -12.12
N ARG A 150 -0.15 -9.85 -12.99
CA ARG A 150 0.92 -8.85 -13.11
C ARG A 150 1.07 -8.02 -11.83
N VAL A 151 -0.05 -7.67 -11.18
CA VAL A 151 -0.04 -6.96 -9.90
C VAL A 151 0.58 -7.84 -8.81
N ALA A 152 0.21 -9.12 -8.76
CA ALA A 152 0.77 -10.07 -7.81
C ALA A 152 2.29 -10.24 -8.00
N LEU A 153 2.75 -10.45 -9.23
CA LEU A 153 4.19 -10.53 -9.56
C LEU A 153 4.93 -9.23 -9.21
N PHE A 154 4.33 -8.07 -9.48
CA PHE A 154 4.91 -6.79 -9.09
C PHE A 154 5.05 -6.68 -7.57
N LEU A 155 4.02 -7.05 -6.80
CA LEU A 155 4.05 -7.03 -5.33
C LEU A 155 5.09 -7.99 -4.74
N GLN A 156 5.40 -9.09 -5.42
CA GLN A 156 6.47 -10.02 -5.05
C GLN A 156 7.87 -9.52 -5.44
N SER A 157 7.96 -8.57 -6.36
CA SER A 157 9.25 -8.06 -6.83
C SER A 157 9.97 -7.25 -5.74
N PRO A 158 11.32 -7.22 -5.76
CA PRO A 158 12.10 -6.35 -4.87
C PRO A 158 11.71 -4.86 -5.00
N ALA A 159 11.21 -4.45 -6.17
CA ALA A 159 10.76 -3.08 -6.42
C ALA A 159 9.51 -2.70 -5.60
N ALA A 160 8.59 -3.64 -5.36
CA ALA A 160 7.46 -3.37 -4.47
C ALA A 160 7.91 -3.22 -3.02
N LEU A 161 8.85 -4.07 -2.57
CA LEU A 161 9.44 -3.95 -1.23
C LEU A 161 10.10 -2.58 -1.03
N THR A 162 10.92 -2.12 -1.98
CA THR A 162 11.56 -0.80 -1.87
C THR A 162 10.53 0.34 -1.87
N MET A 163 9.46 0.23 -2.66
CA MET A 163 8.37 1.20 -2.66
C MET A 163 7.69 1.27 -1.28
N PHE A 164 7.36 0.12 -0.66
CA PHE A 164 6.79 0.08 0.69
C PHE A 164 7.76 0.64 1.74
N LEU A 165 9.05 0.33 1.65
CA LEU A 165 10.07 0.86 2.57
C LEU A 165 10.19 2.39 2.48
N LEU A 166 10.24 2.94 1.25
CA LEU A 166 10.28 4.39 1.03
C LEU A 166 9.01 5.05 1.58
N TRP A 167 7.84 4.46 1.35
CA TRP A 167 6.59 4.98 1.86
C TRP A 167 6.56 4.98 3.40
N GLY A 168 7.00 3.89 4.03
CA GLY A 168 7.16 3.80 5.48
C GLY A 168 8.15 4.83 6.04
N PHE A 169 9.27 5.04 5.34
CA PHE A 169 10.27 6.05 5.71
C PHE A 169 9.69 7.47 5.68
N ILE A 170 8.90 7.82 4.65
CA ILE A 170 8.23 9.13 4.56
C ILE A 170 7.28 9.34 5.74
N LEU A 171 6.47 8.33 6.09
CA LEU A 171 5.56 8.39 7.24
C LEU A 171 6.33 8.54 8.56
N MET A 172 7.45 7.83 8.71
CA MET A 172 8.33 7.94 9.87
C MET A 172 8.94 9.34 9.99
N MET A 173 9.45 9.90 8.89
CA MET A 173 10.01 11.25 8.86
C MET A 173 8.95 12.29 9.20
N GLU A 174 7.73 12.17 8.70
CA GLU A 174 6.62 13.05 9.08
C GLU A 174 6.36 13.01 10.60
N HIS A 175 6.31 11.81 11.19
CA HIS A 175 6.10 11.65 12.62
C HIS A 175 7.26 12.26 13.43
N MET A 176 8.50 12.03 13.02
CA MET A 176 9.69 12.56 13.67
C MET A 176 9.72 14.09 13.62
N VAL A 177 9.45 14.70 12.46
CA VAL A 177 9.42 16.16 12.31
C VAL A 177 8.33 16.78 13.18
N LYS A 178 7.13 16.19 13.25
CA LYS A 178 6.08 16.68 14.15
C LYS A 178 6.48 16.61 15.61
N LYS A 179 7.07 15.50 16.04
CA LYS A 179 7.53 15.32 17.41
C LYS A 179 8.65 16.31 17.75
N TRP A 180 9.57 16.54 16.82
CA TRP A 180 10.64 17.52 16.98
C TRP A 180 10.12 18.97 17.01
N LEU A 181 9.17 19.31 16.14
CA LEU A 181 8.52 20.64 16.15
C LEU A 181 7.74 20.87 17.45
N SER A 182 7.01 19.86 17.92
CA SER A 182 6.30 19.90 19.21
C SER A 182 7.25 20.01 20.40
N TYR A 183 8.45 19.42 20.30
CA TYR A 183 9.49 19.55 21.31
C TYR A 183 10.15 20.95 21.29
N LYS A 184 10.37 21.52 20.11
CA LYS A 184 11.04 22.83 19.93
C LYS A 184 10.11 24.02 20.22
N TYR A 185 8.82 23.86 19.97
CA TYR A 185 7.78 24.87 20.22
C TYR A 185 6.69 24.24 21.09
N PRO A 186 6.95 24.05 22.39
CA PRO A 186 5.93 23.57 23.30
C PRO A 186 4.82 24.64 23.40
N GLU A 187 3.56 24.20 23.44
CA GLU A 187 2.36 25.04 23.21
C GLU A 187 2.22 26.25 24.16
N ASP A 188 2.98 26.28 25.25
CA ASP A 188 3.05 27.32 26.28
C ASP A 188 3.56 28.68 25.77
N GLU A 189 4.33 28.74 24.66
CA GLU A 189 4.72 30.02 24.05
C GLU A 189 3.64 30.62 23.10
N GLU A 190 2.72 29.81 22.58
CA GLU A 190 1.67 30.30 21.65
C GLU A 190 0.61 31.13 22.40
N ASP A 191 0.42 30.89 23.69
CA ASP A 191 -0.39 31.72 24.57
C ASP A 191 0.29 33.05 24.97
N LEU A 192 1.63 33.10 24.91
CA LEU A 192 2.40 34.35 25.09
C LEU A 192 2.42 35.20 23.80
N MET A 193 2.33 34.58 22.62
CA MET A 193 2.32 35.27 21.32
C MET A 193 0.93 35.74 20.85
N LYS A 194 -0.17 35.29 21.48
CA LYS A 194 -1.49 35.86 21.22
C LYS A 194 -1.52 37.31 21.71
N PRO A 195 -1.85 38.30 20.86
CA PRO A 195 -2.01 39.67 21.31
C PRO A 195 -3.08 39.68 22.42
N LYS A 196 -2.70 40.07 23.65
CA LYS A 196 -3.64 40.27 24.76
C LYS A 196 -4.84 41.03 24.23
N HIS A 197 -5.97 40.35 24.11
CA HIS A 197 -7.20 40.99 23.70
C HIS A 197 -7.44 42.09 24.74
N ARG A 198 -7.38 43.36 24.34
CA ARG A 198 -7.72 44.47 25.24
C ARG A 198 -9.15 44.21 25.69
N VAL A 199 -9.30 43.66 26.88
CA VAL A 199 -10.59 43.56 27.55
C VAL A 199 -11.05 45.00 27.67
N LYS A 200 -12.00 45.40 26.81
CA LYS A 200 -12.70 46.67 26.99
C LYS A 200 -13.27 46.57 28.39
N ALA A 201 -12.82 47.41 29.31
CA ALA A 201 -13.39 47.53 30.64
C ALA A 201 -14.87 47.92 30.48
N ARG A 202 -15.72 46.91 30.37
CA ARG A 202 -17.17 47.06 30.27
C ARG A 202 -17.64 47.24 31.70
N GLY A 203 -17.97 48.48 32.07
CA GLY A 203 -18.72 48.75 33.30
C GLY A 203 -18.06 49.59 34.39
N ILE A 204 -16.86 50.16 34.17
CA ILE A 204 -16.34 51.14 35.13
C ILE A 204 -16.93 52.51 34.76
N LYS A 205 -17.99 52.92 35.48
CA LYS A 205 -18.46 54.31 35.42
C LYS A 205 -17.32 55.21 35.88
N PRO A 206 -16.95 56.26 35.13
CA PRO A 206 -15.92 57.18 35.58
C PRO A 206 -16.37 57.83 36.90
N PRO A 207 -15.45 58.08 37.85
CA PRO A 207 -15.79 58.75 39.09
C PRO A 207 -16.42 60.11 38.75
N LYS A 208 -17.57 60.41 39.36
CA LYS A 208 -18.24 61.72 39.23
C LYS A 208 -17.43 62.79 39.98
N GLY A 209 -16.31 63.20 39.39
CA GLY A 209 -15.58 64.39 39.76
C GLY A 209 -16.18 65.60 39.06
N ARG A 210 -16.64 66.58 39.84
CA ARG A 210 -17.15 67.86 39.36
C ARG A 210 -15.97 68.70 38.86
N TYR A 211 -15.62 68.59 37.58
CA TYR A 211 -14.62 69.48 37.00
C TYR A 211 -15.25 70.85 36.73
N LEU A 212 -14.72 71.89 37.36
CA LEU A 212 -15.03 73.28 37.04
C LEU A 212 -14.50 73.58 35.62
N ARG A 213 -15.32 74.29 34.85
CA ARG A 213 -15.04 74.72 33.47
C ARG A 213 -13.73 75.51 33.43
N GLY A 214 -12.64 74.94 32.90
CA GLY A 214 -11.42 75.70 32.61
C GLY A 214 -10.08 74.96 32.51
N GLU A 215 -9.93 73.74 33.05
CA GLU A 215 -8.60 73.10 33.11
C GLU A 215 -8.51 71.86 32.22
N THR A 216 -7.86 71.99 31.06
CA THR A 216 -7.33 70.84 30.32
C THR A 216 -6.00 70.42 30.95
N PRO A 217 -5.77 69.13 31.30
CA PRO A 217 -4.44 68.67 31.69
C PRO A 217 -3.51 68.71 30.47
N ARG A 218 -2.68 69.74 30.36
CA ARG A 218 -1.52 69.73 29.47
C ARG A 218 -0.43 68.86 30.08
N HIS A 219 -0.59 67.55 30.03
CA HIS A 219 0.54 66.63 30.19
C HIS A 219 0.99 66.13 28.83
N ARG A 220 1.97 66.84 28.26
CA ARG A 220 2.83 66.26 27.22
C ARG A 220 3.62 65.14 27.90
N PRO A 221 3.63 63.89 27.40
CA PRO A 221 4.56 62.90 27.93
C PRO A 221 6.00 63.43 27.77
N PRO A 222 6.92 63.09 28.69
CA PRO A 222 8.32 63.47 28.55
C PRO A 222 8.82 62.98 27.18
N SER A 223 9.39 63.86 26.37
CA SER A 223 10.06 63.48 25.13
C SER A 223 11.18 62.49 25.47
N ALA A 224 11.22 61.35 24.77
CA ALA A 224 12.29 60.37 24.93
C ALA A 224 13.67 61.05 24.84
N PRO A 225 14.63 60.71 25.71
CA PRO A 225 15.98 61.26 25.60
C PRO A 225 16.58 60.88 24.24
N PRO A 226 17.33 61.78 23.60
CA PRO A 226 17.92 61.50 22.29
C PRO A 226 18.87 60.30 22.38
N LEU A 227 18.72 59.36 21.45
CA LEU A 227 19.64 58.23 21.29
C LEU A 227 21.06 58.76 21.10
N LYS A 228 21.96 58.39 22.02
CA LYS A 228 23.40 58.70 21.92
C LYS A 228 23.93 57.92 20.72
N ARG A 229 24.31 58.62 19.65
CA ARG A 229 24.93 58.00 18.48
C ARG A 229 26.33 57.53 18.89
N PRO A 230 26.79 56.32 18.52
CA PRO A 230 28.16 55.89 18.78
C PRO A 230 29.13 56.86 18.10
N SER A 231 30.25 57.21 18.75
CA SER A 231 31.29 57.98 18.07
C SER A 231 32.00 57.09 17.05
N MET A 232 32.51 57.70 15.98
CA MET A 232 33.10 56.98 14.83
C MET A 232 34.30 56.09 15.22
N ASP A 233 34.85 56.28 16.42
CA ASP A 233 35.98 55.52 16.96
C ASP A 233 35.58 54.13 17.50
N GLU A 234 34.30 53.91 17.85
CA GLU A 234 33.78 52.60 18.27
C GLU A 234 33.51 51.65 17.10
N ILE A 235 33.53 52.13 15.85
CA ILE A 235 33.17 51.35 14.65
C ILE A 235 34.42 50.77 13.95
N LYS A 236 35.63 51.15 14.39
CA LYS A 236 36.90 50.61 13.87
C LYS A 236 37.75 50.03 15.01
N GLY A 237 37.28 48.92 15.56
CA GLY A 237 38.05 48.00 16.38
C GLY A 237 37.87 46.59 15.85
#